data_AF-A0A1F5VHN0-F1
#
_entry.id   AF-A0A1F5VHN0-F1
#
_cell.length_a   1.000
_cell.length_b   1.000
_cell.length_c   1.000
_cell.angle_alpha   90.00
_cell.angle_beta   90.00
_cell.angle_gamma   90.00
#
_symmetry.space_group_name_H-M   'P 1'
#
loop_
_entity.id
_entity.type
_entity.pdbx_description
1 polymer ?
#
loop_
_entity_poly.entity_id
_entity_poly.type
_entity_poly.pdbx_seq_one_letter_code
_entity_poly.pdbx_strand_id
1 'polypeptide(L)'
;MQKQVKRAIHKAETNIEMIDLLLAVQLNIGVYYTFPEKYESVEKEIVTQDIKGKVKNMLREAEKEINNQVFGGQQAIQLNPVFIEYWHENQWPMYSDKNISSAVNADRVWPMLERQKLQKNIDIYLVLFAEEIAYFDIDSNKMKLAGWVFAKGNKVAASKFMQSEEPHQSLLHELGHWLNLEHENCTLDPLSLDINVMCEKKYPGKIYFTASYKKAWRDFYERG
;
A
#
# COMPACT_ATOMS: atom_id res chain seq x y z
N MET A 1 13.29 45.68 -10.88
CA MET A 1 13.89 45.07 -9.67
C MET A 1 13.00 43.99 -9.04
N GLN A 2 11.78 44.29 -8.55
CA GLN A 2 10.90 43.30 -7.89
C GLN A 2 10.57 42.05 -8.74
N LYS A 3 10.41 42.19 -10.07
CA LYS A 3 10.10 41.08 -10.98
C LYS A 3 11.29 40.12 -11.21
N GLN A 4 12.52 40.61 -11.08
CA GLN A 4 13.74 39.79 -11.17
C GLN A 4 14.02 39.07 -9.85
N VAL A 5 13.75 39.73 -8.71
CA VAL A 5 13.84 39.10 -7.38
C VAL A 5 12.84 37.95 -7.25
N LYS A 6 11.56 38.13 -7.66
CA LYS A 6 10.57 37.03 -7.66
C LYS A 6 10.97 35.84 -8.53
N ARG A 7 11.58 36.09 -9.71
CA ARG A 7 12.07 35.02 -10.59
C ARG A 7 13.29 34.29 -10.00
N ALA A 8 14.17 35.00 -9.32
CA ALA A 8 15.34 34.41 -8.66
C ALA A 8 14.92 33.56 -7.44
N ILE A 9 13.97 34.05 -6.63
CA ILE A 9 13.39 33.30 -5.51
C ILE A 9 12.68 32.05 -6.02
N HIS A 10 11.79 32.18 -7.01
CA HIS A 10 11.09 31.02 -7.57
C HIS A 10 12.05 29.97 -8.16
N LYS A 11 13.10 30.39 -8.88
CA LYS A 11 14.12 29.48 -9.42
C LYS A 11 14.94 28.80 -8.31
N ALA A 12 15.18 29.48 -7.19
CA ALA A 12 15.85 28.91 -6.03
C ALA A 12 14.94 27.90 -5.29
N GLU A 13 13.65 28.22 -5.13
CA GLU A 13 12.64 27.32 -4.55
C GLU A 13 12.51 26.05 -5.40
N THR A 14 12.37 26.17 -6.73
CA THR A 14 12.32 25.01 -7.63
C THR A 14 13.61 24.17 -7.59
N ASN A 15 14.78 24.81 -7.43
CA ASN A 15 16.04 24.07 -7.30
C ASN A 15 16.16 23.33 -5.96
N ILE A 16 15.64 23.91 -4.87
CA ILE A 16 15.60 23.25 -3.55
C ILE A 16 14.62 22.08 -3.58
N GLU A 17 13.42 22.27 -4.12
CA GLU A 17 12.44 21.20 -4.31
C GLU A 17 12.99 20.06 -5.18
N MET A 18 13.74 20.37 -6.24
CA MET A 18 14.39 19.34 -7.07
C MET A 18 15.54 18.62 -6.34
N ILE A 19 16.31 19.31 -5.50
CA ILE A 19 17.38 18.70 -4.71
C ILE A 19 16.78 17.79 -3.63
N ASP A 20 15.72 18.23 -2.96
CA ASP A 20 14.98 17.41 -1.98
C ASP A 20 14.39 16.17 -2.65
N LEU A 21 13.87 16.29 -3.89
CA LEU A 21 13.41 15.14 -4.68
C LEU A 21 14.53 14.16 -5.05
N LEU A 22 15.76 14.65 -5.26
CA LEU A 22 16.93 13.83 -5.57
C LEU A 22 17.53 13.13 -4.35
N LEU A 23 17.17 13.56 -3.14
CA LEU A 23 17.63 12.99 -1.87
C LEU A 23 16.56 12.09 -1.20
N ALA A 24 15.36 12.01 -1.77
CA ALA A 24 14.31 11.15 -1.23
C ALA A 24 14.66 9.67 -1.44
N VAL A 25 14.52 8.88 -0.38
CA VAL A 25 14.68 7.42 -0.46
C VAL A 25 13.45 6.84 -1.17
N GLN A 26 13.72 6.08 -2.23
CA GLN A 26 12.68 5.48 -3.07
C GLN A 26 12.32 4.09 -2.57
N LEU A 27 11.03 3.84 -2.40
CA LEU A 27 10.46 2.51 -2.23
C LEU A 27 9.79 2.09 -3.53
N ASN A 28 10.39 1.13 -4.23
CA ASN A 28 9.94 0.64 -5.52
C ASN A 28 8.85 -0.42 -5.34
N ILE A 29 7.67 -0.14 -5.89
CA ILE A 29 6.47 -0.96 -5.71
C ILE A 29 6.06 -1.55 -7.05
N GLY A 30 6.00 -2.88 -7.12
CA GLY A 30 5.44 -3.61 -8.26
C GLY A 30 3.98 -3.96 -7.99
N VAL A 31 3.07 -3.56 -8.86
CA VAL A 31 1.63 -3.77 -8.66
C VAL A 31 1.06 -4.71 -9.70
N TYR A 32 0.51 -5.83 -9.23
CA TYR A 32 -0.36 -6.69 -10.02
C TYR A 32 -1.81 -6.44 -9.63
N TYR A 33 -2.71 -6.42 -10.60
CA TYR A 33 -4.15 -6.37 -10.35
C TYR A 33 -4.89 -7.42 -11.16
N THR A 34 -6.11 -7.73 -10.73
CA THR A 34 -6.94 -8.80 -11.32
C THR A 34 -8.34 -8.27 -11.66
N PHE A 35 -9.02 -8.93 -12.60
CA PHE A 35 -10.42 -8.68 -12.95
C PHE A 35 -11.23 -9.96 -12.70
N PRO A 36 -12.52 -9.85 -12.33
CA PRO A 36 -13.48 -10.91 -12.63
C PRO A 36 -13.50 -11.16 -14.14
N GLU A 37 -13.55 -12.42 -14.58
CA GLU A 37 -13.54 -12.80 -16.01
C GLU A 37 -14.64 -12.12 -16.86
N LYS A 38 -15.69 -11.60 -16.20
CA LYS A 38 -16.93 -11.10 -16.79
C LYS A 38 -16.84 -9.78 -17.56
N TYR A 39 -15.71 -9.06 -17.51
CA TYR A 39 -15.60 -7.78 -18.23
C TYR A 39 -15.33 -7.97 -19.74
N GLU A 40 -16.10 -7.29 -20.57
CA GLU A 40 -15.84 -7.21 -22.02
C GLU A 40 -14.60 -6.35 -22.33
N SER A 41 -14.08 -6.39 -23.56
CA SER A 41 -12.78 -5.77 -23.92
C SER A 41 -12.72 -4.26 -23.69
N VAL A 42 -13.81 -3.53 -23.99
CA VAL A 42 -13.89 -2.07 -23.79
C VAL A 42 -14.01 -1.72 -22.30
N GLU A 43 -14.75 -2.52 -21.53
CA GLU A 43 -14.87 -2.35 -20.08
C GLU A 43 -13.52 -2.59 -19.39
N LYS A 44 -12.74 -3.57 -19.86
CA LYS A 44 -11.40 -3.86 -19.34
C LYS A 44 -10.44 -2.68 -19.44
N GLU A 45 -10.50 -1.87 -20.51
CA GLU A 45 -9.63 -0.70 -20.66
C GLU A 45 -10.01 0.41 -19.68
N ILE A 46 -11.31 0.72 -19.56
CA ILE A 46 -11.81 1.74 -18.62
C ILE A 46 -11.48 1.35 -17.18
N VAL A 47 -11.75 0.11 -16.79
CA VAL A 47 -11.47 -0.35 -15.42
C VAL A 47 -9.95 -0.43 -15.17
N THR A 48 -9.14 -0.75 -16.18
CA THR A 48 -7.66 -0.67 -16.08
C THR A 48 -7.20 0.75 -15.75
N GLN A 49 -7.71 1.77 -16.45
CA GLN A 49 -7.34 3.15 -16.19
C GLN A 49 -7.79 3.60 -14.79
N ASP A 50 -9.00 3.21 -14.37
CA ASP A 50 -9.50 3.50 -13.02
C ASP A 50 -8.62 2.87 -11.93
N ILE A 51 -8.23 1.59 -12.09
CA ILE A 51 -7.31 0.91 -11.15
C ILE A 51 -5.97 1.65 -11.09
N LYS A 52 -5.35 1.95 -12.24
CA LYS A 52 -4.07 2.65 -12.28
C LYS A 52 -4.15 4.03 -11.61
N GLY A 53 -5.24 4.77 -11.82
CA GLY A 53 -5.51 6.03 -11.15
C GLY A 53 -5.62 5.87 -9.64
N LYS A 54 -6.44 4.91 -9.18
CA LYS A 54 -6.66 4.62 -7.75
C LYS A 54 -5.39 4.17 -7.04
N VAL A 55 -4.58 3.31 -7.68
CA VAL A 55 -3.28 2.88 -7.14
C VAL A 55 -2.34 4.06 -6.96
N LYS A 56 -2.18 4.90 -7.99
CA LYS A 56 -1.33 6.10 -7.90
C LYS A 56 -1.81 7.06 -6.81
N ASN A 57 -3.13 7.25 -6.71
CA ASN A 57 -3.71 8.10 -5.67
C ASN A 57 -3.45 7.53 -4.27
N MET A 58 -3.66 6.23 -4.07
CA MET A 58 -3.38 5.54 -2.81
C MET A 58 -1.91 5.71 -2.40
N LEU A 59 -0.96 5.45 -3.32
CA LEU A 59 0.47 5.60 -3.05
C LEU A 59 0.81 7.04 -2.69
N ARG A 60 0.27 8.03 -3.41
CA ARG A 60 0.49 9.45 -3.13
C ARG A 60 -0.03 9.87 -1.76
N GLU A 61 -1.23 9.45 -1.38
CA GLU A 61 -1.77 9.79 -0.05
C GLU A 61 -0.98 9.09 1.07
N ALA A 62 -0.57 7.82 0.88
CA ALA A 62 0.31 7.14 1.84
C ALA A 62 1.68 7.83 1.98
N GLU A 63 2.30 8.19 0.86
CA GLU A 63 3.56 8.95 0.82
C GLU A 63 3.44 10.28 1.58
N LYS A 64 2.37 11.02 1.31
CA LYS A 64 2.07 12.29 1.96
C LYS A 64 1.93 12.13 3.48
N GLU A 65 1.24 11.09 3.95
CA GLU A 65 1.11 10.82 5.38
C GLU A 65 2.47 10.51 6.03
N ILE A 66 3.32 9.70 5.37
CA ILE A 66 4.70 9.41 5.83
C ILE A 66 5.50 10.70 5.95
N ASN A 67 5.61 11.47 4.88
CA ASN A 67 6.41 12.69 4.86
C ASN A 67 5.91 13.74 5.86
N ASN A 68 4.59 13.91 5.99
CA ASN A 68 4.01 14.86 6.94
C ASN A 68 4.23 14.45 8.40
N GLN A 69 3.89 13.22 8.76
CA GLN A 69 3.87 12.80 10.16
C GLN A 69 5.25 12.40 10.70
N VAL A 70 6.18 11.98 9.84
CA VAL A 70 7.53 11.50 10.23
C VAL A 70 8.58 12.58 10.04
N PHE A 71 8.53 13.31 8.93
CA PHE A 71 9.58 14.22 8.43
C PHE A 71 9.14 15.69 8.37
N GLY A 72 8.02 16.04 9.01
CA GLY A 72 7.58 17.44 9.12
C GLY A 72 7.20 18.08 7.79
N GLY A 73 6.80 17.27 6.80
CA GLY A 73 6.41 17.73 5.46
C GLY A 73 7.55 17.81 4.45
N GLN A 74 8.79 17.48 4.85
CA GLN A 74 9.89 17.32 3.90
C GLN A 74 9.67 16.06 3.04
N GLN A 75 9.95 16.17 1.74
CA GLN A 75 9.94 15.03 0.83
C GLN A 75 11.15 14.12 1.10
N ALA A 76 11.01 13.17 2.03
CA ALA A 76 12.08 12.25 2.42
C ALA A 76 11.87 10.84 1.85
N ILE A 77 10.62 10.41 1.69
CA ILE A 77 10.24 9.11 1.16
C ILE A 77 9.46 9.30 -0.15
N GLN A 78 9.74 8.46 -1.14
CA GLN A 78 8.95 8.40 -2.37
C GLN A 78 8.43 6.97 -2.60
N LEU A 79 7.12 6.82 -2.76
CA LEU A 79 6.49 5.54 -3.11
C LEU A 79 6.36 5.45 -4.63
N ASN A 80 7.29 4.74 -5.26
CA ASN A 80 7.43 4.71 -6.72
C ASN A 80 6.77 3.45 -7.32
N PRO A 81 5.63 3.55 -8.01
CA PRO A 81 5.08 2.42 -8.76
C PRO A 81 5.95 2.14 -9.99
N VAL A 82 6.73 1.07 -9.95
CA VAL A 82 7.61 0.67 -11.08
C VAL A 82 6.78 0.11 -12.23
N PHE A 83 5.76 -0.70 -11.92
CA PHE A 83 4.79 -1.18 -12.88
C PHE A 83 3.40 -1.33 -12.23
N ILE A 84 2.37 -1.23 -13.05
CA ILE A 84 0.98 -1.56 -12.67
C ILE A 84 0.40 -2.40 -13.80
N GLU A 85 0.40 -3.71 -13.62
CA GLU A 85 0.13 -4.69 -14.67
C GLU A 85 -1.03 -5.61 -14.31
N TYR A 86 -1.82 -5.93 -15.34
CA TYR A 86 -2.87 -6.92 -15.19
C TYR A 86 -2.25 -8.31 -15.12
N TRP A 87 -2.55 -9.05 -14.06
CA TRP A 87 -2.11 -10.43 -13.93
C TRP A 87 -3.21 -11.34 -14.47
N HIS A 88 -2.96 -11.90 -15.65
CA HIS A 88 -3.81 -12.91 -16.26
C HIS A 88 -3.52 -14.28 -15.63
N GLU A 89 -4.38 -14.73 -14.72
CA GLU A 89 -4.44 -16.14 -14.35
C GLU A 89 -5.85 -16.68 -14.52
N ASN A 90 -5.94 -17.76 -15.30
CA ASN A 90 -7.21 -18.37 -15.70
C ASN A 90 -7.87 -19.13 -14.53
N GLN A 91 -7.17 -19.29 -13.40
CA GLN A 91 -7.68 -19.89 -12.17
C GLN A 91 -6.92 -19.34 -10.95
N TRP A 92 -7.40 -18.24 -10.37
CA TRP A 92 -6.93 -17.86 -9.03
C TRP A 92 -7.14 -19.01 -8.04
N PRO A 93 -6.25 -19.18 -7.05
CA PRO A 93 -6.37 -20.28 -6.10
C PRO A 93 -7.56 -20.01 -5.18
N MET A 94 -8.77 -20.35 -5.61
CA MET A 94 -9.97 -20.12 -4.84
C MET A 94 -9.99 -21.04 -3.62
N TYR A 95 -10.24 -20.45 -2.45
CA TYR A 95 -10.58 -21.16 -1.25
C TYR A 95 -12.07 -21.53 -1.28
N SER A 96 -12.37 -22.78 -0.93
CA SER A 96 -13.75 -23.29 -0.89
C SER A 96 -13.99 -24.02 0.43
N ASP A 97 -14.64 -23.32 1.36
CA ASP A 97 -15.26 -23.89 2.56
C ASP A 97 -16.70 -23.33 2.65
N LYS A 98 -17.61 -24.02 3.33
CA LYS A 98 -19.02 -23.62 3.49
C LYS A 98 -19.18 -22.21 4.07
N ASN A 99 -18.21 -21.76 4.87
CA ASN A 99 -18.23 -20.46 5.54
C ASN A 99 -17.44 -19.36 4.81
N ILE A 100 -16.58 -19.73 3.87
CA ILE A 100 -15.74 -18.80 3.09
C ILE A 100 -15.75 -19.33 1.65
N SER A 101 -16.81 -19.00 0.94
CA SER A 101 -16.98 -19.38 -0.47
C SER A 101 -16.41 -18.30 -1.38
N SER A 102 -15.70 -18.70 -2.42
CA SER A 102 -15.27 -17.80 -3.51
C SER A 102 -14.29 -16.70 -3.10
N ALA A 103 -13.46 -16.95 -2.09
CA ALA A 103 -12.34 -16.08 -1.73
C ALA A 103 -11.03 -16.59 -2.35
N VAL A 104 -10.09 -15.71 -2.67
CA VAL A 104 -8.75 -16.07 -3.13
C VAL A 104 -7.89 -16.49 -1.94
N ASN A 105 -7.26 -17.65 -2.00
CA ASN A 105 -6.32 -18.12 -0.98
C ASN A 105 -4.97 -17.40 -1.11
N ALA A 106 -4.68 -16.45 -0.22
CA ALA A 106 -3.45 -15.66 -0.20
C ALA A 106 -2.19 -16.54 -0.13
N ASP A 107 -2.20 -17.58 0.70
CA ASP A 107 -1.04 -18.46 0.92
C ASP A 107 -0.63 -19.20 -0.36
N ARG A 108 -1.57 -19.38 -1.30
CA ARG A 108 -1.30 -19.96 -2.61
C ARG A 108 -0.93 -18.93 -3.67
N VAL A 109 -1.32 -17.66 -3.49
CA VAL A 109 -0.92 -16.55 -4.39
C VAL A 109 0.59 -16.30 -4.31
N TRP A 110 1.20 -16.36 -3.12
CA TRP A 110 2.62 -15.99 -2.98
C TRP A 110 3.59 -16.87 -3.75
N PRO A 111 3.46 -18.21 -3.76
CA PRO A 111 4.26 -19.06 -4.63
C PRO A 111 3.99 -18.82 -6.12
N MET A 112 2.77 -18.41 -6.51
CA MET A 112 2.45 -18.09 -7.91
C MET A 112 3.14 -16.79 -8.34
N LEU A 113 3.16 -15.79 -7.45
CA LEU A 113 3.87 -14.54 -7.65
C LEU A 113 5.39 -14.77 -7.81
N GLU A 114 5.98 -15.65 -7.00
CA GLU A 114 7.41 -16.02 -7.12
C GLU A 114 7.76 -16.63 -8.49
N ARG A 115 6.83 -17.38 -9.10
CA ARG A 115 7.01 -17.96 -10.43
C ARG A 115 7.00 -16.91 -11.55
N GLN A 116 6.45 -15.72 -11.32
CA GLN A 116 6.39 -14.63 -12.31
C GLN A 116 7.75 -14.00 -12.63
N LYS A 117 8.87 -14.59 -12.21
CA LYS A 117 10.23 -14.01 -12.30
C LYS A 117 10.21 -12.56 -11.80
N LEU A 118 10.07 -12.41 -10.49
CA LEU A 118 10.11 -11.13 -9.79
C LEU A 118 11.19 -10.21 -10.38
N GLN A 119 10.76 -9.06 -10.90
CA GLN A 119 11.65 -8.10 -11.50
C GLN A 119 12.69 -7.64 -10.47
N LYS A 120 13.95 -7.55 -10.90
CA LYS A 120 15.02 -6.98 -10.08
C LYS A 120 14.67 -5.50 -9.81
N ASN A 121 14.90 -5.03 -8.58
CA ASN A 121 14.65 -3.66 -8.11
C ASN A 121 13.21 -3.34 -7.66
N ILE A 122 12.42 -4.35 -7.29
CA ILE A 122 11.15 -4.14 -6.57
C ILE A 122 11.37 -4.42 -5.09
N ASP A 123 11.01 -3.46 -4.23
CA ASP A 123 11.09 -3.60 -2.79
C ASP A 123 9.85 -4.28 -2.22
N ILE A 124 8.66 -3.94 -2.74
CA ILE A 124 7.37 -4.49 -2.30
C ILE A 124 6.50 -4.84 -3.50
N TYR A 125 5.85 -6.01 -3.43
CA TYR A 125 4.82 -6.41 -4.38
C TYR A 125 3.43 -6.23 -3.79
N LEU A 126 2.54 -5.56 -4.53
CA LEU A 126 1.13 -5.40 -4.19
C LEU A 126 0.26 -6.17 -5.19
N VAL A 127 -0.61 -7.05 -4.70
CA VAL A 127 -1.53 -7.85 -5.53
C VAL A 127 -2.98 -7.47 -5.20
N LEU A 128 -3.68 -6.90 -6.18
CA LEU A 128 -5.03 -6.36 -6.01
C LEU A 128 -6.08 -7.31 -6.59
N PHE A 129 -6.92 -7.84 -5.72
CA PHE A 129 -7.98 -8.78 -6.05
C PHE A 129 -9.34 -8.09 -6.11
N ALA A 130 -10.15 -8.49 -7.09
CA ALA A 130 -11.56 -8.11 -7.15
C ALA A 130 -12.39 -8.89 -6.09
N GLU A 131 -12.04 -10.15 -5.87
CA GLU A 131 -12.68 -11.02 -4.90
C GLU A 131 -12.12 -10.82 -3.49
N GLU A 132 -12.83 -11.37 -2.50
CA GLU A 132 -12.34 -11.44 -1.12
C GLU A 132 -11.07 -12.30 -1.03
N ILE A 133 -10.21 -12.02 -0.04
CA ILE A 133 -9.02 -12.81 0.22
C ILE A 133 -9.23 -13.61 1.50
N ALA A 134 -8.90 -14.90 1.42
CA ALA A 134 -8.78 -15.79 2.56
C ALA A 134 -7.30 -16.03 2.88
N TYR A 135 -6.95 -15.98 4.17
CA TYR A 135 -5.61 -16.30 4.67
C TYR A 135 -5.69 -17.28 5.83
N PHE A 136 -4.64 -18.05 6.05
CA PHE A 136 -4.54 -18.92 7.20
C PHE A 136 -4.04 -18.14 8.42
N ASP A 137 -4.89 -18.02 9.42
CA ASP A 137 -4.52 -17.42 10.71
C ASP A 137 -3.93 -18.49 11.63
N ILE A 138 -2.65 -18.33 11.96
CA ILE A 138 -1.89 -19.28 12.77
C ILE A 138 -2.44 -19.32 14.21
N ASP A 139 -2.86 -18.18 14.75
CA ASP A 139 -3.30 -18.09 16.15
C ASP A 139 -4.64 -18.79 16.38
N SER A 140 -5.58 -18.64 15.44
CA SER A 140 -6.86 -19.35 15.49
C SER A 140 -6.84 -20.73 14.81
N ASN A 141 -5.73 -21.08 14.15
CA ASN A 141 -5.57 -22.30 13.36
C ASN A 141 -6.71 -22.52 12.34
N LYS A 142 -7.17 -21.43 11.70
CA LYS A 142 -8.33 -21.40 10.80
C LYS A 142 -8.12 -20.41 9.67
N MET A 143 -8.84 -20.64 8.57
CA MET A 143 -8.92 -19.67 7.49
C MET A 143 -9.83 -18.50 7.90
N LYS A 144 -9.40 -17.27 7.60
CA LYS A 144 -10.16 -16.04 7.84
C LYS A 144 -10.21 -15.19 6.56
N LEU A 145 -11.24 -14.36 6.46
CA LEU A 145 -11.33 -13.33 5.43
C LEU A 145 -10.57 -12.07 5.87
N ALA A 146 -9.95 -11.41 4.92
CA ALA A 146 -9.30 -10.11 5.13
C ALA A 146 -9.48 -9.16 3.95
N GLY A 147 -9.56 -7.88 4.29
CA GLY A 147 -9.45 -6.77 3.33
C GLY A 147 -8.03 -6.67 2.76
N TRP A 148 -7.03 -6.82 3.62
CA TRP A 148 -5.61 -6.68 3.31
C TRP A 148 -4.82 -7.74 4.07
N VAL A 149 -3.76 -8.27 3.44
CA VAL A 149 -2.89 -9.29 4.04
C VAL A 149 -1.45 -9.02 3.63
N PHE A 150 -0.57 -8.80 4.60
CA PHE A 150 0.87 -8.87 4.43
C PHE A 150 1.38 -10.30 4.61
N ALA A 151 2.31 -10.70 3.74
CA ALA A 151 3.05 -11.94 3.86
C ALA A 151 4.56 -11.66 3.90
N LYS A 152 5.28 -12.48 4.68
CA LYS A 152 6.73 -12.42 4.81
C LYS A 152 7.40 -12.45 3.43
N GLY A 153 8.38 -11.58 3.22
CA GLY A 153 9.06 -11.41 1.93
C GLY A 153 8.47 -10.31 1.03
N ASN A 154 7.92 -9.26 1.65
CA ASN A 154 7.52 -7.99 1.03
C ASN A 154 6.35 -8.11 0.05
N LYS A 155 5.36 -8.94 0.38
CA LYS A 155 4.19 -9.18 -0.46
C LYS A 155 2.94 -8.74 0.28
N VAL A 156 2.13 -7.90 -0.35
CA VAL A 156 0.87 -7.39 0.17
C VAL A 156 -0.24 -7.78 -0.80
N ALA A 157 -1.38 -8.24 -0.30
CA ALA A 157 -2.57 -8.45 -1.11
C ALA A 157 -3.74 -7.67 -0.53
N ALA A 158 -4.59 -7.16 -1.43
CA ALA A 158 -5.78 -6.40 -1.07
C ALA A 158 -7.00 -6.90 -1.84
N SER A 159 -8.10 -7.15 -1.13
CA SER A 159 -9.38 -7.54 -1.69
C SER A 159 -10.28 -6.34 -1.89
N LYS A 160 -11.18 -6.42 -2.88
CA LYS A 160 -12.18 -5.39 -3.17
C LYS A 160 -11.58 -3.97 -3.18
N PHE A 161 -10.33 -3.85 -3.64
CA PHE A 161 -9.56 -2.60 -3.60
C PHE A 161 -10.33 -1.41 -4.16
N MET A 162 -11.05 -1.66 -5.26
CA MET A 162 -11.86 -0.66 -5.97
C MET A 162 -13.04 -0.10 -5.17
N GLN A 163 -13.42 -0.78 -4.09
CA GLN A 163 -14.54 -0.45 -3.20
C GLN A 163 -14.06 0.11 -1.85
N SER A 164 -12.75 0.17 -1.60
CA SER A 164 -12.20 0.72 -0.36
C SER A 164 -12.25 2.25 -0.41
N GLU A 165 -12.85 2.87 0.62
CA GLU A 165 -12.90 4.33 0.74
C GLU A 165 -11.52 4.92 1.06
N GLU A 166 -10.75 4.25 1.93
CA GLU A 166 -9.44 4.73 2.41
C GLU A 166 -8.34 3.66 2.24
N PRO A 167 -8.01 3.26 0.99
CA PRO A 167 -7.06 2.20 0.73
C PRO A 167 -5.64 2.55 1.20
N HIS A 168 -5.30 3.84 1.28
CA HIS A 168 -3.97 4.30 1.68
C HIS A 168 -3.69 4.02 3.16
N GLN A 169 -4.70 4.12 4.04
CA GLN A 169 -4.57 3.78 5.45
C GLN A 169 -4.28 2.28 5.64
N SER A 170 -4.90 1.45 4.79
CA SER A 170 -4.64 0.02 4.79
C SER A 170 -3.26 -0.30 4.26
N LEU A 171 -2.84 0.33 3.17
CA LEU A 171 -1.46 0.21 2.70
C LEU A 171 -0.46 0.60 3.79
N LEU A 172 -0.65 1.73 4.48
CA LEU A 172 0.25 2.17 5.55
C LEU A 172 0.35 1.14 6.68
N HIS A 173 -0.76 0.51 7.06
CA HIS A 173 -0.76 -0.58 8.02
C HIS A 173 0.14 -1.75 7.56
N GLU A 174 -0.06 -2.22 6.33
CA GLU A 174 0.76 -3.32 5.77
C GLU A 174 2.24 -2.92 5.57
N LEU A 175 2.52 -1.64 5.27
CA LEU A 175 3.88 -1.11 5.23
C LEU A 175 4.54 -1.12 6.62
N GLY A 176 3.76 -0.99 7.69
CA GLY A 176 4.25 -1.20 9.04
C GLY A 176 4.70 -2.63 9.29
N HIS A 177 3.92 -3.62 8.85
CA HIS A 177 4.35 -5.03 8.89
C HIS A 177 5.60 -5.28 8.06
N TRP A 178 5.72 -4.64 6.89
CA TRP A 178 6.94 -4.68 6.08
C TRP A 178 8.15 -4.07 6.81
N LEU A 179 7.95 -2.99 7.57
CA LEU A 179 8.94 -2.41 8.49
C LEU A 179 9.17 -3.23 9.77
N ASN A 180 8.63 -4.45 9.83
CA ASN A 180 8.75 -5.38 10.96
C ASN A 180 8.11 -4.84 12.26
N LEU A 181 6.96 -4.17 12.12
CA LEU A 181 6.12 -3.76 13.24
C LEU A 181 4.96 -4.74 13.42
N GLU A 182 4.68 -5.09 14.67
CA GLU A 182 3.52 -5.88 15.07
C GLU A 182 2.32 -4.98 15.35
N HIS A 183 1.13 -5.58 15.51
CA HIS A 183 -0.05 -4.84 15.93
C HIS A 183 0.17 -4.18 17.29
N GLU A 184 -0.25 -2.92 17.41
CA GLU A 184 -0.21 -2.19 18.67
C GLU A 184 -1.59 -2.14 19.31
N ASN A 185 -1.62 -2.10 20.65
CA ASN A 185 -2.88 -2.05 21.40
C ASN A 185 -3.70 -0.80 21.02
N CYS A 186 -4.90 -1.05 20.50
CA CYS A 186 -5.84 -0.04 20.05
C CYS A 186 -6.67 0.57 21.18
N THR A 187 -6.11 0.77 22.38
CA THR A 187 -6.88 1.31 23.50
C THR A 187 -7.23 2.76 23.18
N LEU A 188 -8.37 2.95 22.51
CA LEU A 188 -8.94 4.24 22.19
C LEU A 188 -9.39 4.87 23.50
N ASP A 189 -8.98 6.11 23.73
CA ASP A 189 -9.85 7.03 24.45
C ASP A 189 -11.17 7.05 23.66
N PRO A 190 -12.32 6.66 24.25
CA PRO A 190 -13.61 6.65 23.56
C PRO A 190 -14.03 8.01 23.00
N LEU A 191 -13.32 9.09 23.34
CA LEU A 191 -13.51 10.43 22.80
C LEU A 191 -12.57 10.78 21.63
N SER A 192 -11.56 9.95 21.34
CA SER A 192 -10.61 10.15 20.25
C SER A 192 -11.07 9.43 18.98
N LEU A 193 -11.25 10.19 17.90
CA LEU A 193 -11.47 9.67 16.54
C LEU A 193 -10.16 9.33 15.82
N ASP A 194 -9.02 9.54 16.47
CA ASP A 194 -7.71 9.25 15.90
C ASP A 194 -7.31 7.79 16.16
N ILE A 195 -6.85 7.11 15.11
CA ILE A 195 -6.57 5.66 15.11
C ILE A 195 -5.09 5.45 14.82
N ASN A 196 -4.44 4.62 15.63
CA ASN A 196 -3.07 4.22 15.35
C ASN A 196 -3.05 3.38 14.07
N VAL A 197 -2.15 3.71 13.13
CA VAL A 197 -2.01 2.97 11.87
C VAL A 197 -1.75 1.48 12.08
N MET A 198 -1.03 1.06 13.15
CA MET A 198 -0.74 -0.35 13.46
C MET A 198 -1.84 -1.05 14.25
N CYS A 199 -3.02 -0.45 14.36
CA CYS A 199 -4.16 -1.07 15.01
C CYS A 199 -4.84 -2.13 14.12
N GLU A 200 -5.18 -3.29 14.69
CA GLU A 200 -5.89 -4.38 14.00
C GLU A 200 -7.32 -3.97 13.57
N LYS A 201 -8.01 -3.17 14.40
CA LYS A 201 -9.39 -2.73 14.13
C LYS A 201 -9.43 -1.32 13.55
N LYS A 202 -9.80 -1.22 12.28
CA LYS A 202 -10.06 0.06 11.61
C LYS A 202 -11.49 0.52 11.92
N TYR A 203 -11.60 1.66 12.56
CA TYR A 203 -12.83 2.45 12.69
C TYR A 203 -12.73 3.64 11.72
N PRO A 204 -13.83 4.32 11.37
CA PRO A 204 -13.74 5.59 10.65
C PRO A 204 -13.00 6.60 11.53
N GLY A 205 -11.91 7.18 11.02
CA GLY A 205 -11.07 8.07 11.80
C GLY A 205 -9.83 8.56 11.06
N LYS A 206 -9.18 9.59 11.61
CA LYS A 206 -7.88 10.06 11.13
C LYS A 206 -6.80 9.13 11.66
N ILE A 207 -5.83 8.75 10.83
CA ILE A 207 -4.71 7.93 11.29
C ILE A 207 -3.59 8.77 11.92
N TYR A 208 -2.95 8.22 12.95
CA TYR A 208 -1.70 8.76 13.47
C TYR A 208 -0.62 7.68 13.55
N PHE A 209 0.64 8.11 13.46
CA PHE A 209 1.80 7.23 13.64
C PHE A 209 2.34 7.32 15.05
N THR A 210 2.53 6.16 15.68
CA THR A 210 3.22 6.04 16.96
C THR A 210 4.72 6.30 16.82
N ALA A 211 5.40 6.47 17.96
CA ALA A 211 6.83 6.73 17.97
C ALA A 211 7.64 5.58 17.33
N SER A 212 7.23 4.33 17.55
CA SER A 212 7.76 3.12 16.92
C SER A 212 7.65 3.19 15.39
N TYR A 213 6.45 3.48 14.88
CA TYR A 213 6.20 3.59 13.44
C TYR A 213 7.03 4.72 12.81
N LYS A 214 7.08 5.90 13.45
CA LYS A 214 7.92 7.03 12.99
C LYS A 214 9.40 6.67 13.00
N LYS A 215 9.87 5.98 14.04
CA LYS A 215 11.27 5.53 14.13
C LYS A 215 11.60 4.57 12.99
N ALA A 216 10.73 3.60 12.71
CA ALA A 216 10.98 2.61 11.66
C ALA A 216 11.15 3.26 10.27
N TRP A 217 10.35 4.28 9.95
CA TRP A 217 10.52 5.06 8.71
C TRP A 217 11.82 5.88 8.68
N ARG A 218 12.24 6.46 9.81
CA ARG A 218 13.54 7.17 9.89
C ARG A 218 14.71 6.21 9.72
N ASP A 219 14.67 5.06 10.39
CA ASP A 219 15.68 4.02 10.25
C ASP A 219 15.74 3.49 8.80
N PHE A 220 14.60 3.42 8.09
CA PHE A 220 14.57 3.10 6.67
C PHE A 220 15.22 4.20 5.82
N TYR A 221 14.84 5.47 6.05
CA TYR A 221 15.43 6.62 5.36
C TYR A 221 16.95 6.69 5.52
N GLU A 222 17.48 6.46 6.72
CA GLU A 222 18.92 6.51 7.00
C GLU A 222 19.73 5.35 6.36
N ARG A 223 19.05 4.30 5.88
CA ARG A 223 19.68 3.14 5.22
C ARG A 223 19.73 3.25 3.70
N GLY A 224 18.88 4.09 3.10
CA GLY A 224 18.84 4.36 1.65
C GLY A 224 19.99 5.25 1.20
#